data_AF-A0A662I535-F1
#
_entry.id   AF-A0A662I535-F1
#
_cell.length_a   1.000
_cell.length_b   1.000
_cell.length_c   1.000
_cell.angle_alpha   90.00
_cell.angle_beta   90.00
_cell.angle_gamma   90.00
#
_symmetry.space_group_name_H-M   'P 1'
#
loop_
_entity.id
_entity.type
_entity.pdbx_description
1 polymer ?
#
loop_
_entity_poly.entity_id
_entity_poly.type
_entity_poly.pdbx_seq_one_letter_code
_entity_poly.pdbx_strand_id
1 'polypeptide(L)'
;MTHVFVIGLDALIPTLVEKFAKDGTCPNFRKIIENGGFSKALPVIPAQTPENWTTIATGAYPGTHGIAVWGRHDYGEPVTEKHSDEAMSSNLCKAEYLWESAASQGLRSVLLYFVGYPPTKDTANKVIFVDWFWRPGKYYFEICSAACYVAEEEKKHAAKQDESLIPVKLEKAEGWANIPQGQDDPLETTIMVQPNAGGTGVTYHALILKEKQGYSKLVLAKEKDYSKALC
;
A
#
# COMPACT_ATOMS: atom_id res chain seq x y z
N MET A 1 -23.25 -8.71 -19.48
CA MET A 1 -22.03 -7.88 -19.64
C MET A 1 -20.95 -8.51 -18.78
N THR A 2 -19.80 -8.84 -19.35
CA THR A 2 -18.73 -9.57 -18.65
C THR A 2 -17.71 -8.58 -18.10
N HIS A 3 -17.34 -8.72 -16.83
CA HIS A 3 -16.27 -7.95 -16.20
C HIS A 3 -15.02 -8.83 -16.10
N VAL A 4 -13.84 -8.23 -16.31
CA VAL A 4 -12.56 -8.90 -16.13
C VAL A 4 -11.85 -8.26 -14.95
N PHE A 5 -11.39 -9.09 -14.02
CA PHE A 5 -10.62 -8.67 -12.86
C PHE A 5 -9.21 -9.25 -12.96
N VAL A 6 -8.21 -8.38 -12.84
CA VAL A 6 -6.80 -8.76 -12.72
C VAL A 6 -6.38 -8.41 -11.30
N ILE A 7 -6.11 -9.42 -10.49
CA ILE A 7 -5.70 -9.25 -9.09
C ILE A 7 -4.21 -9.57 -9.00
N GLY A 8 -3.43 -8.55 -8.66
CA GLY A 8 -2.01 -8.68 -8.39
C GLY A 8 -1.74 -9.01 -6.94
N LEU A 9 -0.91 -10.02 -6.68
CA LEU A 9 -0.41 -10.35 -5.34
C LEU A 9 1.12 -10.34 -5.40
N ASP A 10 1.74 -9.28 -4.87
CA ASP A 10 3.19 -9.10 -4.94
C ASP A 10 3.92 -10.21 -4.15
N ALA A 11 5.05 -10.65 -4.69
CA ALA A 11 5.88 -11.74 -4.18
C ALA A 11 5.12 -13.05 -3.86
N LEU A 12 3.96 -13.29 -4.48
CA LEU A 12 3.20 -14.53 -4.27
C LEU A 12 3.98 -15.73 -4.79
N ILE A 13 4.25 -16.70 -3.92
CA ILE A 13 4.98 -17.92 -4.25
C ILE A 13 3.97 -19.04 -4.59
N PRO A 14 3.91 -19.53 -5.85
CA PRO A 14 2.92 -20.53 -6.26
C PRO A 14 2.93 -21.80 -5.41
N THR A 15 4.10 -22.26 -4.97
CA THR A 15 4.23 -23.47 -4.15
C THR A 15 3.64 -23.32 -2.75
N LEU A 16 3.65 -22.10 -2.18
CA LEU A 16 2.97 -21.81 -0.91
C LEU A 16 1.45 -21.78 -1.11
N VAL A 17 0.97 -21.20 -2.21
CA VAL A 17 -0.46 -21.21 -2.56
C VAL A 17 -0.97 -22.64 -2.69
N GLU A 18 -0.26 -23.51 -3.40
CA GLU A 18 -0.62 -24.94 -3.53
C GLU A 18 -0.66 -25.64 -2.16
N LYS A 19 0.34 -25.40 -1.30
CA LYS A 19 0.39 -25.96 0.05
C LYS A 19 -0.83 -25.55 0.88
N PHE A 20 -1.09 -24.24 0.98
CA PHE A 20 -2.17 -23.71 1.80
C PHE A 20 -3.57 -23.98 1.23
N ALA A 21 -3.69 -24.12 -0.09
CA ALA A 21 -4.92 -24.59 -0.71
C ALA A 21 -5.20 -26.06 -0.32
N LYS A 22 -4.16 -26.90 -0.30
CA LYS A 22 -4.28 -28.34 0.00
C LYS A 22 -4.57 -28.62 1.47
N ASP A 23 -3.95 -27.90 2.40
CA ASP A 23 -4.15 -28.10 3.84
C ASP A 23 -5.42 -27.43 4.39
N GLY A 24 -6.13 -26.66 3.56
CA GLY A 24 -7.40 -26.01 3.89
C GLY A 24 -7.27 -24.60 4.46
N THR A 25 -6.05 -24.08 4.65
CA THR A 25 -5.79 -22.71 5.14
C THR A 25 -6.30 -21.65 4.16
N CYS A 26 -6.17 -21.90 2.86
CA CYS A 26 -6.58 -20.99 1.79
C CYS A 26 -7.71 -21.59 0.93
N PRO A 27 -8.95 -21.67 1.45
CA PRO A 27 -10.06 -22.35 0.78
C PRO A 27 -10.50 -21.63 -0.52
N ASN A 28 -10.31 -20.32 -0.62
CA ASN A 28 -10.67 -19.57 -1.83
C ASN A 28 -9.69 -19.82 -2.98
N PHE A 29 -8.38 -19.91 -2.70
CA PHE A 29 -7.40 -20.34 -3.71
C PHE A 29 -7.69 -21.76 -4.20
N ARG A 30 -8.03 -22.67 -3.29
CA ARG A 30 -8.45 -24.03 -3.66
C ARG A 30 -9.63 -24.00 -4.64
N LYS A 31 -10.68 -23.23 -4.34
CA LYS A 31 -11.84 -23.08 -5.25
C LYS A 31 -11.46 -22.52 -6.61
N ILE A 32 -10.60 -21.50 -6.68
CA ILE A 32 -10.15 -20.92 -7.95
C ILE A 32 -9.39 -21.95 -8.79
N ILE A 33 -8.49 -22.71 -8.16
CA ILE A 33 -7.71 -23.76 -8.83
C ILE A 33 -8.62 -24.88 -9.35
N GLU A 34 -9.55 -25.37 -8.52
CA GLU A 34 -10.45 -26.48 -8.88
C GLU A 34 -11.48 -26.12 -9.96
N ASN A 35 -11.92 -24.85 -10.02
CA ASN A 35 -12.93 -24.38 -10.98
C ASN A 35 -12.33 -23.60 -12.16
N GLY A 36 -11.00 -23.55 -12.27
CA GLY A 36 -10.30 -22.70 -13.24
C GLY A 36 -9.00 -23.32 -13.74
N GLY A 37 -8.02 -22.47 -14.04
CA GLY A 37 -6.68 -22.87 -14.45
C GLY A 37 -5.64 -22.32 -13.50
N PHE A 38 -4.63 -23.14 -13.19
CA PHE A 38 -3.48 -22.74 -12.39
C PHE A 38 -2.20 -23.20 -13.06
N SER A 39 -1.30 -22.26 -13.35
CA SER A 39 0.00 -22.55 -13.94
C SER A 39 1.05 -21.60 -13.36
N LYS A 40 2.28 -22.09 -13.30
CA LYS A 40 3.45 -21.25 -13.04
C LYS A 40 3.70 -20.38 -14.29
N ALA A 41 4.00 -19.11 -14.07
CA ALA A 41 4.50 -18.19 -15.08
C ALA A 41 5.93 -17.80 -14.72
N LEU A 42 6.77 -17.62 -15.75
CA LEU A 42 8.11 -17.09 -15.53
C LEU A 42 8.00 -15.56 -15.37
N PRO A 43 8.64 -14.97 -14.34
CA PRO A 43 8.77 -13.53 -14.27
C PRO A 43 9.73 -13.04 -15.37
N VAL A 44 9.69 -11.75 -15.66
CA VAL A 44 10.79 -11.13 -16.40
C VAL A 44 12.02 -11.05 -15.51
N ILE A 45 13.20 -11.02 -16.13
CA ILE A 45 14.48 -10.92 -15.44
C ILE A 45 15.01 -9.48 -15.60
N PRO A 46 15.39 -8.79 -14.51
CA PRO A 46 15.36 -9.25 -13.12
C PRO A 46 13.92 -9.37 -12.56
N ALA A 47 13.71 -10.33 -11.66
CA ALA A 47 12.43 -10.59 -11.00
C ALA A 47 12.14 -9.55 -9.90
N GLN A 48 12.10 -8.29 -10.30
CA GLN A 48 11.85 -7.14 -9.44
C GLN A 48 10.46 -6.56 -9.72
N THR A 49 9.91 -5.87 -8.72
CA THR A 49 8.55 -5.32 -8.68
C THR A 49 8.26 -4.43 -9.90
N PRO A 50 9.00 -3.34 -10.19
CA PRO A 50 8.62 -2.41 -11.26
C PRO A 50 8.60 -3.01 -12.67
N GLU A 51 9.54 -3.91 -12.96
CA GLU A 51 9.68 -4.57 -14.25
C GLU A 51 8.52 -5.53 -14.51
N ASN A 52 8.20 -6.37 -13.51
CA ASN A 52 7.15 -7.37 -13.65
C ASN A 52 5.76 -6.72 -13.69
N TRP A 53 5.49 -5.71 -12.85
CA TRP A 53 4.22 -4.99 -12.91
C TRP A 53 4.06 -4.22 -14.23
N THR A 54 5.12 -3.59 -14.74
CA THR A 54 5.07 -2.90 -16.05
C THR A 54 4.90 -3.90 -17.19
N THR A 55 5.55 -5.06 -17.13
CA THR A 55 5.35 -6.16 -18.11
C THR A 55 3.90 -6.63 -18.10
N ILE A 56 3.28 -6.83 -16.93
CA ILE A 56 1.85 -7.19 -16.83
C ILE A 56 0.97 -6.08 -17.42
N ALA A 57 1.31 -4.81 -17.12
CA ALA A 57 0.53 -3.65 -17.54
C ALA A 57 0.55 -3.38 -19.05
N THR A 58 1.62 -3.78 -19.73
CA THR A 58 1.89 -3.43 -21.15
C THR A 58 1.93 -4.64 -22.08
N GLY A 59 2.14 -5.85 -21.54
CA GLY A 59 2.44 -7.06 -22.30
C GLY A 59 3.83 -7.05 -22.96
N ALA A 60 4.66 -6.04 -22.69
CA ALA A 60 5.98 -5.88 -23.29
C ALA A 60 7.09 -6.31 -22.32
N TYR A 61 8.27 -6.67 -22.84
CA TYR A 61 9.45 -6.95 -22.01
C TYR A 61 10.17 -5.67 -21.56
N PRO A 62 11.05 -5.73 -20.52
CA PRO A 62 11.87 -4.60 -20.07
C PRO A 62 12.62 -3.85 -21.17
N GLY A 63 13.14 -4.56 -22.17
CA GLY A 63 13.82 -3.93 -23.32
C GLY A 63 12.90 -3.05 -24.18
N THR A 64 11.58 -3.25 -24.12
CA THR A 64 10.57 -2.49 -24.88
C THR A 64 9.93 -1.41 -24.02
N HIS A 65 9.43 -1.75 -22.83
CA HIS A 65 8.80 -0.75 -21.95
C HIS A 65 9.81 0.14 -21.22
N GLY A 66 11.10 -0.22 -21.20
CA GLY A 66 12.20 0.61 -20.72
C GLY A 66 12.44 0.57 -19.20
N ILE A 67 11.46 0.11 -18.42
CA ILE A 67 11.63 -0.09 -16.97
C ILE A 67 12.53 -1.29 -16.66
N ALA A 68 13.67 -1.04 -16.02
CA ALA A 68 14.65 -2.04 -15.58
C ALA A 68 15.48 -1.55 -14.38
N VAL A 69 15.74 -2.47 -13.45
CA VAL A 69 16.52 -2.29 -12.21
C VAL A 69 16.01 -1.13 -11.35
N TRP A 70 14.72 -1.18 -10.98
CA TRP A 70 14.06 -0.12 -10.22
C TRP A 70 14.17 1.25 -10.89
N GLY A 71 13.78 1.36 -12.17
CA GLY A 71 13.76 2.64 -12.87
C GLY A 71 14.06 2.48 -14.34
N ARG A 72 14.83 3.40 -14.92
CA ARG A 72 15.27 3.38 -16.32
C ARG A 72 16.58 4.15 -16.43
N HIS A 73 17.42 3.74 -17.37
CA HIS A 73 18.63 4.48 -17.73
C HIS A 73 18.63 4.73 -19.23
N ASP A 74 18.81 5.98 -19.66
CA ASP A 74 18.84 6.37 -21.06
C ASP A 74 20.25 6.67 -21.56
N TYR A 75 20.44 6.51 -22.87
CA TYR A 75 21.72 6.78 -23.50
C TYR A 75 22.15 8.24 -23.32
N GLY A 76 23.38 8.45 -22.87
CA GLY A 76 23.96 9.78 -22.60
C GLY A 76 23.87 10.21 -21.14
N GLU A 77 23.19 9.45 -20.29
CA GLU A 77 23.15 9.72 -18.85
C GLU A 77 24.39 9.16 -18.13
N PRO A 78 24.76 9.71 -16.96
CA PRO A 78 25.78 9.12 -16.11
C PRO A 78 25.40 7.69 -15.72
N VAL A 79 26.36 6.76 -15.68
CA VAL A 79 26.12 5.33 -15.33
C VAL A 79 25.41 5.12 -13.98
N THR A 80 25.46 6.11 -13.09
CA THR A 80 24.79 6.10 -11.78
C THR A 80 23.33 6.51 -11.83
N GLU A 81 22.88 7.14 -12.92
CA GLU A 81 21.51 7.59 -13.08
C GLU A 81 20.61 6.40 -13.45
N LYS A 82 19.44 6.33 -12.80
CA LYS A 82 18.48 5.26 -13.04
C LYS A 82 17.03 5.67 -12.81
N HIS A 83 16.75 6.94 -12.49
CA HIS A 83 15.39 7.46 -12.28
C HIS A 83 14.54 6.63 -11.31
N SER A 84 15.14 6.14 -10.22
CA SER A 84 14.50 5.10 -9.41
C SER A 84 13.27 5.53 -8.64
N ASP A 85 13.13 6.82 -8.38
CA ASP A 85 11.94 7.38 -7.73
C ASP A 85 10.70 7.28 -8.62
N GLU A 86 10.86 7.14 -9.94
CA GLU A 86 9.77 7.05 -10.92
C GLU A 86 9.60 5.65 -11.51
N ALA A 87 10.19 4.62 -10.89
CA ALA A 87 10.20 3.26 -11.42
C ALA A 87 8.82 2.64 -11.70
N MET A 88 7.76 3.13 -11.06
CA MET A 88 6.38 2.68 -11.27
C MET A 88 5.51 3.71 -12.01
N SER A 89 6.09 4.87 -12.33
CA SER A 89 5.44 5.97 -13.04
C SER A 89 5.36 5.68 -14.53
N SER A 90 4.29 6.16 -15.15
CA SER A 90 4.19 6.10 -16.60
C SER A 90 5.19 6.99 -17.33
N ASN A 91 5.76 8.00 -16.67
CA ASN A 91 6.73 8.93 -17.26
C ASN A 91 7.96 8.20 -17.84
N LEU A 92 8.35 7.08 -17.24
CA LEU A 92 9.50 6.29 -17.69
C LEU A 92 9.13 5.20 -18.70
N CYS A 93 7.85 4.81 -18.78
CA CYS A 93 7.42 3.71 -19.64
C CYS A 93 7.38 4.13 -21.11
N LYS A 94 7.90 3.27 -21.99
CA LYS A 94 7.93 3.47 -23.46
C LYS A 94 6.87 2.67 -24.22
N ALA A 95 6.11 1.83 -23.54
CA ALA A 95 5.10 0.95 -24.14
C ALA A 95 3.68 1.43 -23.83
N GLU A 96 2.73 1.11 -24.70
CA GLU A 96 1.30 1.37 -24.46
C GLU A 96 0.77 0.47 -23.34
N TYR A 97 -0.11 1.02 -22.50
CA TYR A 97 -0.76 0.29 -21.44
C TYR A 97 -2.04 -0.40 -21.89
N LEU A 98 -2.33 -1.58 -21.30
CA LEU A 98 -3.51 -2.38 -21.60
C LEU A 98 -4.82 -1.60 -21.49
N TRP A 99 -4.96 -0.74 -20.47
CA TRP A 99 -6.16 0.06 -20.25
C TRP A 99 -6.31 1.20 -21.27
N GLU A 100 -5.23 1.69 -21.85
CA GLU A 100 -5.27 2.68 -22.93
C GLU A 100 -5.73 2.01 -24.23
N SER A 101 -5.20 0.82 -24.54
CA SER A 101 -5.67 0.02 -25.68
C SER A 101 -7.15 -0.41 -25.50
N ALA A 102 -7.60 -0.63 -24.27
CA ALA A 102 -9.00 -0.91 -23.98
C ALA A 102 -9.89 0.34 -24.14
N ALA A 103 -9.41 1.50 -23.68
CA ALA A 103 -10.12 2.77 -23.79
C ALA A 103 -10.31 3.22 -25.24
N SER A 104 -9.32 3.00 -26.12
CA SER A 104 -9.43 3.29 -27.56
C SER A 104 -10.53 2.47 -28.25
N GLN A 105 -10.91 1.33 -27.66
CA GLN A 105 -12.02 0.49 -28.08
C GLN A 105 -13.34 0.79 -27.32
N GLY A 106 -13.37 1.89 -26.56
CA GLY A 106 -14.56 2.34 -25.83
C GLY A 106 -14.83 1.61 -24.52
N LEU A 107 -13.94 0.70 -24.09
CA LEU A 107 -14.05 -0.03 -22.82
C LEU A 107 -13.58 0.83 -21.65
N ARG A 108 -14.00 0.47 -20.44
CA ARG A 108 -13.64 1.17 -19.20
C ARG A 108 -12.73 0.32 -18.33
N SER A 109 -11.77 0.96 -17.68
CA SER A 109 -10.82 0.32 -16.77
C SER A 109 -10.72 1.10 -15.46
N VAL A 110 -10.60 0.39 -14.35
CA VAL A 110 -10.32 0.94 -13.03
C VAL A 110 -9.02 0.32 -12.54
N LEU A 111 -8.08 1.18 -12.15
CA LEU A 111 -6.79 0.80 -11.60
C LEU A 111 -6.78 1.19 -10.13
N LEU A 112 -6.43 0.26 -9.26
CA LEU A 112 -6.32 0.45 -7.82
C LEU A 112 -5.00 -0.17 -7.38
N TYR A 113 -4.13 0.61 -6.73
CA TYR A 113 -2.81 0.16 -6.28
C TYR A 113 -1.99 -0.47 -7.40
N PHE A 114 -1.93 0.23 -8.53
CA PHE A 114 -1.34 -0.30 -9.76
C PHE A 114 -0.49 0.72 -10.51
N VAL A 115 0.53 0.24 -11.21
CA VAL A 115 1.48 1.05 -11.99
C VAL A 115 0.81 1.85 -13.12
N GLY A 116 1.53 2.84 -13.64
CA GLY A 116 1.19 3.49 -14.92
C GLY A 116 0.33 4.75 -14.80
N TYR A 117 0.32 5.39 -13.63
CA TYR A 117 -0.08 6.78 -13.48
C TYR A 117 1.14 7.71 -13.72
N PRO A 118 0.98 8.91 -14.30
CA PRO A 118 -0.23 9.51 -14.89
C PRO A 118 -0.72 8.86 -16.19
N PRO A 119 -1.98 9.09 -16.63
CA PRO A 119 -2.42 8.65 -17.96
C PRO A 119 -1.51 9.23 -19.06
N THR A 120 -1.10 8.41 -20.04
CA THR A 120 -0.22 8.89 -21.13
C THR A 120 -1.00 9.35 -22.37
N LYS A 121 -2.30 9.07 -22.41
CA LYS A 121 -3.22 9.44 -23.48
C LYS A 121 -4.51 10.03 -22.94
N ASP A 122 -5.17 10.86 -23.73
CA ASP A 122 -6.57 11.21 -23.47
C ASP A 122 -7.45 9.97 -23.73
N THR A 123 -8.07 9.48 -22.66
CA THR A 123 -8.92 8.28 -22.68
C THR A 123 -10.40 8.62 -22.59
N ALA A 124 -10.81 9.89 -22.77
CA ALA A 124 -12.20 10.34 -22.65
C ALA A 124 -12.89 9.84 -21.36
N ASN A 125 -12.16 9.91 -20.23
CA ASN A 125 -12.59 9.44 -18.90
C ASN A 125 -12.94 7.94 -18.82
N LYS A 126 -12.35 7.10 -19.69
CA LYS A 126 -12.55 5.65 -19.67
C LYS A 126 -11.63 4.92 -18.69
N VAL A 127 -10.50 5.53 -18.34
CA VAL A 127 -9.51 4.98 -17.41
C VAL A 127 -9.57 5.77 -16.11
N ILE A 128 -9.82 5.07 -15.01
CA ILE A 128 -9.91 5.65 -13.67
C ILE A 128 -8.77 5.09 -12.83
N PHE A 129 -7.93 5.96 -12.30
CA PHE A 129 -6.92 5.62 -11.29
C PHE A 129 -7.47 5.94 -9.90
N VAL A 130 -7.49 4.94 -9.03
CA VAL A 130 -7.89 5.05 -7.63
C VAL A 130 -6.63 4.89 -6.82
N ASP A 131 -6.15 5.98 -6.22
CA ASP A 131 -4.93 6.14 -5.39
C ASP A 131 -3.78 6.92 -6.02
N TRP A 132 -3.63 6.88 -7.34
CA TRP A 132 -2.49 7.50 -8.04
C TRP A 132 -1.15 6.98 -7.51
N PHE A 133 -1.01 5.67 -7.50
CA PHE A 133 0.20 4.95 -7.09
C PHE A 133 1.46 5.51 -7.77
N TRP A 134 2.47 5.83 -6.95
CA TRP A 134 3.75 6.40 -7.41
C TRP A 134 4.91 5.45 -7.18
N ARG A 135 5.04 4.90 -5.97
CA ARG A 135 6.02 3.88 -5.60
C ARG A 135 5.52 3.12 -4.36
N PRO A 136 6.09 1.95 -4.00
CA PRO A 136 5.64 1.21 -2.83
C PRO A 136 5.53 2.10 -1.59
N GLY A 137 4.31 2.15 -1.02
CA GLY A 137 4.01 2.95 0.18
C GLY A 137 3.87 4.46 -0.03
N LYS A 138 3.87 4.97 -1.27
CA LYS A 138 3.71 6.41 -1.58
C LYS A 138 2.82 6.62 -2.81
N TYR A 139 2.05 7.70 -2.79
CA TYR A 139 1.12 8.05 -3.86
C TYR A 139 1.21 9.53 -4.20
N TYR A 140 0.93 9.89 -5.46
CA TYR A 140 1.11 11.26 -5.95
C TYR A 140 0.30 12.31 -5.20
N PHE A 141 -0.91 11.96 -4.75
CA PHE A 141 -1.81 12.87 -4.03
C PHE A 141 -2.12 12.38 -2.62
N GLU A 142 -1.22 11.58 -2.06
CA GLU A 142 -1.36 11.14 -0.68
C GLU A 142 -1.29 12.33 0.28
N ILE A 143 -2.38 12.58 1.00
CA ILE A 143 -2.42 13.64 2.01
C ILE A 143 -1.50 13.27 3.18
N CYS A 144 -1.58 12.04 3.70
CA CYS A 144 -0.77 11.55 4.81
C CYS A 144 -0.32 10.11 4.53
N SER A 145 0.95 9.82 4.81
CA SER A 145 1.47 8.44 4.72
C SER A 145 0.78 7.51 5.72
N ALA A 146 0.58 6.25 5.34
CA ALA A 146 0.24 5.21 6.30
C ALA A 146 1.33 5.13 7.38
N ALA A 147 0.91 5.01 8.64
CA ALA A 147 1.79 4.96 9.79
C ALA A 147 1.35 3.87 10.77
N CYS A 148 2.32 3.26 11.42
CA CYS A 148 2.13 2.34 12.54
C CYS A 148 2.78 2.97 13.78
N TYR A 149 1.95 3.29 14.77
CA TYR A 149 2.41 3.87 16.02
C TYR A 149 2.80 2.75 16.98
N VAL A 150 4.05 2.76 17.43
CA VAL A 150 4.63 1.68 18.24
C VAL A 150 5.11 2.23 19.57
N ALA A 151 4.94 1.48 20.65
CA ALA A 151 5.49 1.89 21.93
C ALA A 151 7.03 2.03 21.82
N GLU A 152 7.58 3.10 22.40
CA GLU A 152 9.01 3.43 22.29
C GLU A 152 9.93 2.27 22.67
N GLU A 153 9.56 1.50 23.69
CA GLU A 153 10.27 0.30 24.14
C GLU A 153 10.42 -0.79 23.07
N GLU A 154 9.45 -0.90 22.16
CA GLU A 154 9.40 -1.92 21.09
C GLU A 154 10.23 -1.54 19.86
N LYS A 155 10.62 -0.27 19.72
CA LYS A 155 11.43 0.20 18.58
C LYS A 155 12.78 -0.52 18.46
N LYS A 156 13.26 -1.15 19.54
CA LYS A 156 14.50 -1.96 19.54
C LYS A 156 14.44 -3.16 18.57
N HIS A 157 13.24 -3.64 18.24
CA HIS A 157 13.01 -4.77 17.34
C HIS A 157 12.64 -4.36 15.92
N ALA A 158 12.44 -3.06 15.67
CA ALA A 158 12.11 -2.55 14.35
C ALA A 158 13.35 -2.50 13.44
N ALA A 159 13.18 -2.82 12.16
CA ALA A 159 14.21 -2.59 11.16
C ALA A 159 14.62 -1.10 11.21
N LYS A 160 15.92 -0.83 11.38
CA LYS A 160 16.43 0.55 11.35
C LYS A 160 16.01 1.18 10.02
N GLN A 161 15.24 2.28 10.08
CA GLN A 161 14.81 3.16 8.96
C GLN A 161 13.42 2.94 8.35
N ASP A 162 12.48 2.24 8.99
CA ASP A 162 11.08 2.34 8.53
C ASP A 162 10.43 3.65 9.02
N GLU A 163 10.30 4.62 8.12
CA GLU A 163 9.66 5.92 8.39
C GLU A 163 8.16 5.81 8.72
N SER A 164 7.52 4.67 8.39
CA SER A 164 6.13 4.42 8.76
C SER A 164 5.98 4.04 10.24
N LEU A 165 7.06 3.63 10.92
CA LEU A 165 7.04 3.28 12.34
C LEU A 165 7.28 4.51 13.20
N ILE A 166 6.20 5.04 13.79
CA ILE A 166 6.24 6.24 14.64
C ILE A 166 6.29 5.81 16.10
N PRO A 167 7.41 6.00 16.82
CA PRO A 167 7.45 5.71 18.24
C PRO A 167 6.53 6.65 19.02
N VAL A 168 5.82 6.10 19.99
CA VAL A 168 4.99 6.83 20.93
C VAL A 168 5.32 6.42 22.35
N LYS A 169 5.36 7.40 23.25
CA LYS A 169 5.51 7.15 24.67
C LYS A 169 4.14 6.89 25.29
N LEU A 170 4.01 5.80 26.03
CA LEU A 170 2.82 5.50 26.81
C LEU A 170 3.00 6.06 28.23
N GLU A 171 2.05 6.87 28.69
CA GLU A 171 2.07 7.49 30.01
C GLU A 171 0.75 7.22 30.74
N LYS A 172 0.68 7.47 32.05
CA LYS A 172 -0.59 7.36 32.77
C LYS A 172 -1.57 8.42 32.24
N ALA A 173 -2.82 8.04 32.00
CA ALA A 173 -3.82 8.96 31.47
C ALA A 173 -4.18 10.04 32.50
N GLU A 174 -4.12 11.29 32.07
CA GLU A 174 -4.38 12.46 32.92
C GLU A 174 -5.32 13.45 32.22
N GLY A 175 -6.27 14.00 32.97
CA GLY A 175 -7.18 15.03 32.47
C GLY A 175 -8.28 14.53 31.52
N TRP A 176 -8.54 13.23 31.49
CA TRP A 176 -9.63 12.65 30.70
C TRP A 176 -10.98 12.73 31.41
N ALA A 177 -12.01 13.17 30.68
CA ALA A 177 -13.39 13.13 31.12
C ALA A 177 -14.09 11.82 30.71
N ASN A 178 -15.12 11.43 31.48
CA ASN A 178 -16.07 10.35 31.16
C ASN A 178 -15.44 8.96 30.93
N ILE A 179 -14.26 8.68 31.50
CA ILE A 179 -13.68 7.34 31.47
C ILE A 179 -14.65 6.34 32.12
N PRO A 180 -14.88 5.14 31.52
CA PRO A 180 -15.72 4.11 32.11
C PRO A 180 -15.28 3.74 33.54
N GLN A 181 -16.27 3.48 34.40
CA GLN A 181 -16.00 3.00 35.75
C GLN A 181 -15.24 1.66 35.73
N GLY A 182 -14.36 1.45 36.71
CA GLY A 182 -13.57 0.23 36.84
C GLY A 182 -12.32 0.17 35.96
N GLN A 183 -11.87 1.31 35.42
CA GLN A 183 -10.60 1.42 34.72
C GLN A 183 -9.47 1.79 35.69
N ASP A 184 -8.63 0.80 36.04
CA ASP A 184 -7.49 0.97 36.92
C ASP A 184 -6.22 1.31 36.11
N ASP A 185 -5.65 2.49 36.36
CA ASP A 185 -4.46 3.04 35.67
C ASP A 185 -4.55 2.98 34.14
N PRO A 186 -5.50 3.69 33.51
CA PRO A 186 -5.51 3.86 32.06
C PRO A 186 -4.20 4.52 31.59
N LEU A 187 -3.73 4.15 30.40
CA LEU A 187 -2.60 4.79 29.74
C LEU A 187 -3.07 5.75 28.66
N GLU A 188 -2.25 6.71 28.31
CA GLU A 188 -2.48 7.60 27.19
C GLU A 188 -1.24 7.79 26.33
N THR A 189 -1.48 8.25 25.10
CA THR A 189 -0.45 8.83 24.25
C THR A 189 -1.07 9.82 23.26
N THR A 190 -0.23 10.47 22.47
CA THR A 190 -0.65 11.39 21.42
C THR A 190 -0.28 10.85 20.06
N ILE A 191 -1.26 10.75 19.17
CA ILE A 191 -1.09 10.36 17.78
C ILE A 191 -1.17 11.62 16.93
N MET A 192 -0.03 12.01 16.36
CA MET A 192 0.04 13.13 15.42
C MET A 192 0.06 12.60 14.00
N VAL A 193 -0.93 13.03 13.20
CA VAL A 193 -1.02 12.74 11.77
C VAL A 193 -0.67 14.01 11.02
N GLN A 194 0.46 14.01 10.30
CA GLN A 194 0.96 15.18 9.58
C GLN A 194 0.82 15.00 8.06
N PRO A 195 0.37 16.03 7.33
CA PRO A 195 0.31 15.97 5.87
C PRO A 195 1.69 15.93 5.25
N ASN A 196 1.84 15.15 4.18
CA ASN A 196 3.08 15.00 3.43
C ASN A 196 3.55 16.32 2.78
N ALA A 197 2.60 17.16 2.34
CA ALA A 197 2.87 18.42 1.63
C ALA A 197 2.89 19.66 2.54
N GLY A 198 3.00 19.47 3.86
CA GLY A 198 2.89 20.54 4.84
C GLY A 198 1.45 21.00 5.10
N GLY A 199 1.28 21.93 6.03
CA GLY A 199 -0.03 22.39 6.51
C GLY A 199 -0.33 21.98 7.95
N THR A 200 -1.61 22.00 8.34
CA THR A 200 -2.04 21.66 9.70
C THR A 200 -2.43 20.20 9.79
N GLY A 201 -1.64 19.42 10.52
CA GLY A 201 -1.98 18.04 10.87
C GLY A 201 -3.12 17.94 11.89
N VAL A 202 -3.50 16.69 12.17
CA VAL A 202 -4.51 16.37 13.19
C VAL A 202 -3.83 15.64 14.33
N THR A 203 -4.09 16.14 15.55
CA THR A 203 -3.67 15.48 16.78
C THR A 203 -4.86 14.71 17.34
N TYR A 204 -4.63 13.43 17.63
CA TYR A 204 -5.55 12.59 18.38
C TYR A 204 -4.93 12.24 19.73
N HIS A 205 -5.77 12.22 20.76
CA HIS A 205 -5.45 11.64 22.04
C HIS A 205 -5.88 10.18 22.03
N ALA A 206 -4.92 9.31 22.30
CA ALA A 206 -5.13 7.88 22.44
C ALA A 206 -5.27 7.53 23.92
N LEU A 207 -6.35 6.86 24.28
CA LEU A 207 -6.59 6.30 25.61
C LEU A 207 -6.56 4.78 25.51
N ILE A 208 -5.74 4.15 26.34
CA ILE A 208 -5.54 2.71 26.34
C ILE A 208 -6.07 2.15 27.66
N LEU A 209 -7.04 1.27 27.55
CA LEU A 209 -7.82 0.73 28.65
C LEU A 209 -7.50 -0.74 28.88
N LYS A 210 -7.59 -1.16 30.14
CA LYS A 210 -7.45 -2.57 30.51
C LYS A 210 -8.77 -3.28 30.29
N GLU A 211 -8.66 -4.48 29.74
CA GLU A 211 -9.71 -5.50 29.81
C GLU A 211 -9.14 -6.76 30.46
N LYS A 212 -9.83 -7.91 30.36
CA LYS A 212 -9.52 -9.14 31.13
C LYS A 212 -8.08 -9.64 30.99
N GLN A 213 -7.40 -9.33 29.88
CA GLN A 213 -6.04 -9.80 29.56
C GLN A 213 -4.99 -8.67 29.55
N GLY A 214 -5.31 -7.53 30.18
CA GLY A 214 -4.44 -6.35 30.19
C GLY A 214 -4.89 -5.27 29.22
N TYR A 215 -3.98 -4.38 28.84
CA TYR A 215 -4.25 -3.28 27.90
C TYR A 215 -4.59 -3.85 26.52
N SER A 216 -5.86 -3.77 26.13
CA SER A 216 -6.37 -4.41 24.91
C SER A 216 -7.40 -3.58 24.17
N LYS A 217 -7.83 -2.46 24.76
CA LYS A 217 -8.71 -1.49 24.11
C LYS A 217 -7.99 -0.17 23.92
N LEU A 218 -7.93 0.30 22.69
CA LEU A 218 -7.44 1.62 22.30
C LEU A 218 -8.65 2.46 21.88
N VAL A 219 -8.72 3.69 22.36
CA VAL A 219 -9.72 4.69 22.00
C VAL A 219 -9.03 5.90 21.45
N LEU A 220 -9.52 6.44 20.33
CA LEU A 220 -9.01 7.69 19.74
C LEU A 220 -10.04 8.80 19.86
N ALA A 221 -9.61 9.98 20.33
CA ALA A 221 -10.47 11.17 20.42
C ALA A 221 -9.69 12.43 20.03
N LYS A 222 -10.40 13.48 19.58
CA LYS A 222 -9.78 14.80 19.29
C LYS A 222 -9.52 15.64 20.54
N GLU A 223 -10.17 15.29 21.64
CA GLU A 223 -10.03 15.91 22.95
C GLU A 223 -10.05 14.81 24.00
N LYS A 224 -9.54 15.08 25.20
CA LYS A 224 -9.47 14.09 26.29
C LYS A 224 -10.83 13.85 26.95
N ASP A 225 -11.78 13.32 26.18
CA ASP A 225 -13.11 12.95 26.63
C ASP A 225 -13.51 11.62 25.99
N TYR A 226 -13.65 10.58 26.81
CA TYR A 226 -13.98 9.23 26.34
C TYR A 226 -15.34 9.17 25.64
N SER A 227 -16.30 10.03 26.03
CA SER A 227 -17.62 10.06 25.40
C SER A 227 -17.61 10.57 23.95
N LYS A 228 -16.49 11.20 23.54
CA LYS A 228 -16.27 11.74 22.20
C LYS A 228 -15.28 10.90 21.38
N ALA A 229 -15.14 9.63 21.74
CA ALA A 229 -14.36 8.64 20.99
C ALA A 229 -14.80 8.57 19.52
N LEU A 230 -13.83 8.53 18.62
CA LEU A 230 -14.02 8.32 17.18
C LEU A 230 -14.05 6.83 16.83
N CYS A 231 -13.26 6.04 17.55
CA CYS A 231 -13.21 4.58 17.50
C CYS A 231 -12.70 4.03 18.84
#